data_AF-A0A1G1R583-F1
#
_entry.id   AF-A0A1G1R583-F1
#
_cell.length_a   1.000
_cell.length_b   1.000
_cell.length_c   1.000
_cell.angle_alpha   90.00
_cell.angle_beta   90.00
_cell.angle_gamma   90.00
#
_symmetry.space_group_name_H-M   'P 1'
#
loop_
_entity.id
_entity.type
_entity.pdbx_description
1 polymer ?
#
loop_
_entity_poly.entity_id
_entity_poly.type
_entity_poly.pdbx_seq_one_letter_code
_entity_poly.pdbx_strand_id
1 'polypeptide(L)'
;MKLDDSFMLTVFAQWAEEEDEILADLSRRFLHRRLYKYVSVDKEDQEEIIRAADDFRKVGIDPAYYLQFDFPSDFFYDVYQPGMGDEKLPIFLLTQSGGLAEISEKSDIVRTISGIRRGVNRLYYPADLIEKHRTQLSPKIIKILQDKD
;
A
#
# COMPACT_ATOMS: atom_id res chain seq x y z
N MET A 1 4.09 -20.00 -23.35
CA MET A 1 3.81 -18.75 -22.63
C MET A 1 4.99 -17.81 -22.87
N LYS A 2 4.79 -16.55 -23.27
CA LYS A 2 5.88 -15.60 -23.64
C LYS A 2 6.11 -14.48 -22.61
N LEU A 3 5.34 -14.47 -21.53
CA LEU A 3 5.42 -13.45 -20.49
C LEU A 3 6.25 -14.01 -19.33
N ASP A 4 7.36 -13.36 -19.06
CA ASP A 4 8.21 -13.59 -17.90
C ASP A 4 8.78 -12.25 -17.40
N ASP A 5 9.45 -12.28 -16.25
CA ASP A 5 10.02 -11.08 -15.63
C ASP A 5 11.08 -10.42 -16.53
N SER A 6 11.83 -11.20 -17.31
CA SER A 6 12.86 -10.69 -18.21
C SER A 6 12.26 -9.89 -19.36
N PHE A 7 11.14 -10.37 -19.91
CA PHE A 7 10.34 -9.62 -20.87
C PHE A 7 9.82 -8.32 -20.28
N MET A 8 9.23 -8.35 -19.07
CA MET A 8 8.73 -7.14 -18.40
C MET A 8 9.84 -6.11 -18.15
N LEU A 9 11.00 -6.54 -17.66
CA LEU A 9 12.16 -5.67 -17.44
C LEU A 9 12.66 -5.04 -18.74
N THR A 10 12.65 -5.79 -19.84
CA THR A 10 13.03 -5.29 -21.17
C THR A 10 12.06 -4.21 -21.64
N VAL A 11 10.75 -4.44 -21.48
CA VAL A 11 9.72 -3.45 -21.83
C VAL A 11 9.85 -2.19 -20.98
N PHE A 12 10.06 -2.32 -19.66
CA PHE A 12 10.29 -1.16 -18.79
C PHE A 12 11.56 -0.40 -19.15
N ALA A 13 12.63 -1.08 -19.59
CA ALA A 13 13.86 -0.42 -20.03
C ALA A 13 13.61 0.43 -21.28
N GLN A 14 12.81 -0.06 -22.23
CA GLN A 14 12.39 0.74 -23.38
C GLN A 14 11.48 1.90 -22.95
N TRP A 15 10.48 1.64 -22.12
CA TRP A 15 9.55 2.67 -21.65
C TRP A 15 10.21 3.77 -20.83
N ALA A 16 11.33 3.49 -20.18
CA ALA A 16 12.14 4.51 -19.51
C ALA A 16 12.72 5.58 -20.46
N GLU A 17 12.66 5.38 -21.78
CA GLU A 17 13.13 6.33 -22.82
C GLU A 17 11.99 6.90 -23.67
N GLU A 18 10.73 6.58 -23.37
CA GLU A 18 9.56 7.08 -24.10
C GLU A 18 9.32 8.58 -23.90
N GLU A 19 8.61 9.20 -24.85
CA GLU A 19 8.25 10.64 -24.80
C GLU A 19 7.22 10.95 -23.71
N ASP A 20 6.38 9.99 -23.34
CA ASP A 20 5.43 10.15 -22.23
C ASP A 20 6.20 10.21 -20.89
N GLU A 21 6.25 11.39 -20.30
CA GLU A 21 7.04 11.65 -19.09
C GLU A 21 6.59 10.80 -17.88
N ILE A 22 5.29 10.47 -17.79
CA ILE A 22 4.74 9.68 -16.69
C ILE A 22 5.16 8.22 -16.85
N LEU A 23 4.97 7.65 -18.04
CA LEU A 23 5.39 6.29 -18.35
C LEU A 23 6.89 6.12 -18.16
N ALA A 24 7.68 7.08 -18.65
CA ALA A 24 9.12 7.08 -18.51
C ALA A 24 9.56 7.19 -17.05
N ASP A 25 8.97 8.09 -16.24
CA ASP A 25 9.33 8.21 -14.83
C ASP A 25 8.91 6.97 -14.03
N LEU A 26 7.70 6.43 -14.22
CA LEU A 26 7.26 5.22 -13.53
C LEU A 26 8.14 4.01 -13.87
N SER A 27 8.53 3.86 -15.14
CA SER A 27 9.44 2.79 -15.58
C SER A 27 10.83 2.95 -14.95
N ARG A 28 11.40 4.16 -14.97
CA ARG A 28 12.67 4.47 -14.29
C ARG A 28 12.58 4.23 -12.79
N ARG A 29 11.47 4.57 -12.15
CA ARG A 29 11.28 4.36 -10.71
C ARG A 29 11.32 2.89 -10.36
N PHE A 30 10.65 2.05 -11.15
CA PHE A 30 10.68 0.60 -10.98
C PHE A 30 12.11 0.06 -11.16
N LEU A 31 12.76 0.37 -12.29
CA LEU A 31 14.10 -0.13 -12.63
C LEU A 31 15.19 0.32 -11.64
N HIS A 32 15.09 1.53 -11.11
CA HIS A 32 16.09 2.11 -10.19
C HIS A 32 15.66 2.10 -8.73
N ARG A 33 14.58 1.39 -8.38
CA ARG A 33 14.07 1.25 -7.01
C ARG A 33 13.82 2.62 -6.34
N ARG A 34 13.30 3.60 -7.09
CA ARG A 34 12.82 4.90 -6.54
C ARG A 34 11.38 4.74 -6.07
N LEU A 35 11.23 4.02 -4.95
CA LEU A 35 9.95 3.66 -4.37
C LEU A 35 9.18 4.90 -3.85
N TYR A 36 7.86 4.78 -3.82
CA TYR A 36 7.02 5.76 -3.14
C TYR A 36 7.22 5.63 -1.62
N LYS A 37 7.18 6.77 -0.93
CA LYS A 37 7.00 6.79 0.52
C LYS A 37 5.53 6.57 0.84
N TYR A 38 5.23 6.25 2.09
CA TYR A 38 3.85 6.23 2.56
C TYR A 38 3.71 6.96 3.89
N VAL A 39 2.50 7.43 4.16
CA VAL A 39 2.07 7.92 5.48
C VAL A 39 0.75 7.27 5.87
N SER A 40 0.55 7.08 7.17
CA SER A 40 -0.73 6.62 7.72
C SER A 40 -1.74 7.76 7.71
N VAL A 41 -2.92 7.54 7.14
CA VAL A 41 -3.95 8.58 6.97
C VAL A 41 -5.26 8.18 7.62
N ASP A 42 -5.90 9.13 8.29
CA ASP A 42 -7.24 8.97 8.83
C ASP A 42 -8.28 9.48 7.82
N LYS A 43 -9.58 9.33 8.11
CA LYS A 43 -10.64 9.76 7.18
C LYS A 43 -10.58 11.27 6.90
N GLU A 44 -10.30 12.07 7.92
CA GLU A 44 -10.19 13.53 7.76
C GLU A 44 -9.01 13.92 6.85
N ASP A 45 -7.90 13.17 6.90
CA ASP A 45 -6.75 13.39 6.02
C ASP A 45 -7.10 13.07 4.56
N GLN A 46 -7.85 11.99 4.32
CA GLN A 46 -8.25 11.57 2.97
C GLN A 46 -9.04 12.66 2.24
N GLU A 47 -10.02 13.28 2.91
CA GLU A 47 -10.78 14.37 2.31
C GLU A 47 -9.89 15.55 1.93
N GLU A 48 -8.93 15.89 2.79
CA GLU A 48 -8.01 16.99 2.53
C GLU A 48 -7.08 16.69 1.35
N ILE A 49 -6.56 15.47 1.26
CA ILE A 49 -5.71 15.02 0.14
C ILE A 49 -6.49 15.06 -1.17
N ILE A 50 -7.76 14.64 -1.17
CA ILE A 50 -8.64 14.71 -2.36
C ILE A 50 -8.85 16.17 -2.79
N ARG A 51 -9.08 17.09 -1.84
CA ARG A 51 -9.22 18.53 -2.14
C ARG A 51 -7.94 19.12 -2.73
N ALA A 52 -6.78 18.62 -2.32
CA ALA A 52 -5.49 19.07 -2.82
C ALA A 52 -5.07 18.45 -4.17
N ALA A 53 -5.87 17.56 -4.75
CA ALA A 53 -5.58 16.93 -6.05
C ALA A 53 -5.26 17.96 -7.14
N ASP A 54 -5.96 19.10 -7.15
CA ASP A 54 -5.71 20.16 -8.13
C ASP A 54 -4.38 20.89 -7.90
N ASP A 55 -3.93 21.02 -6.65
CA ASP A 55 -2.64 21.63 -6.35
C ASP A 55 -1.48 20.75 -6.83
N PHE A 56 -1.61 19.42 -6.72
CA PHE A 56 -0.66 18.49 -7.32
C PHE A 56 -0.60 18.60 -8.84
N ARG A 57 -1.76 18.66 -9.52
CA ARG A 57 -1.81 18.81 -10.98
C ARG A 57 -1.14 20.10 -11.46
N LYS A 58 -1.34 21.21 -10.75
CA LYS A 58 -0.72 22.51 -11.08
C LYS A 58 0.81 22.46 -11.08
N VAL A 59 1.40 21.57 -10.27
CA VAL A 59 2.86 21.42 -10.17
C VAL A 59 3.40 20.25 -10.99
N GLY A 60 2.57 19.65 -11.86
CA GLY A 60 2.97 18.54 -12.74
C GLY A 60 2.99 17.17 -12.05
N ILE A 61 2.34 17.04 -10.89
CA ILE A 61 2.18 15.76 -10.19
C ILE A 61 0.76 15.28 -10.45
N ASP A 62 0.57 14.34 -11.37
CA ASP A 62 -0.75 13.75 -11.61
C ASP A 62 -1.15 12.80 -10.46
N PRO A 63 -2.19 13.12 -9.66
CA PRO A 63 -2.63 12.26 -8.57
C PRO A 63 -2.97 10.84 -9.00
N ALA A 64 -3.44 10.62 -10.24
CA ALA A 64 -3.84 9.30 -10.72
C ALA A 64 -2.66 8.32 -10.81
N TYR A 65 -1.44 8.82 -10.97
CA TYR A 65 -0.23 8.01 -11.08
C TYR A 65 0.64 8.10 -9.83
N TYR A 66 0.67 9.27 -9.20
CA TYR A 66 1.61 9.59 -8.14
C TYR A 66 1.02 9.55 -6.72
N LEU A 67 -0.30 9.44 -6.56
CA LEU A 67 -0.94 9.34 -5.26
C LEU A 67 -1.85 8.12 -5.21
N GLN A 68 -1.52 7.17 -4.33
CA GLN A 68 -2.31 5.95 -4.17
C GLN A 68 -2.74 5.79 -2.72
N PHE A 69 -4.05 5.70 -2.49
CA PHE A 69 -4.59 5.21 -1.23
C PHE A 69 -4.61 3.69 -1.25
N ASP A 70 -4.11 3.09 -0.20
CA ASP A 70 -4.11 1.63 -0.04
C ASP A 70 -4.48 1.27 1.40
N PHE A 71 -5.11 0.11 1.54
CA PHE A 71 -5.44 -0.46 2.82
C PHE A 71 -4.75 -1.83 2.87
N PRO A 72 -3.72 -2.00 3.73
CA PRO A 72 -2.94 -3.23 3.78
C PRO A 72 -3.72 -4.41 4.41
N SER A 73 -5.04 -4.50 4.25
CA SER A 73 -5.83 -5.69 4.63
C SER A 73 -5.46 -6.93 3.84
N ASP A 74 -4.93 -6.75 2.62
CA ASP A 74 -4.59 -7.83 1.71
C ASP A 74 -3.20 -8.37 2.07
N PHE A 75 -3.11 -9.00 3.23
CA PHE A 75 -1.93 -9.79 3.56
C PHE A 75 -1.85 -10.99 2.63
N PHE A 76 -0.63 -11.33 2.19
CA PHE A 76 -0.31 -12.59 1.51
C PHE A 76 -0.64 -13.86 2.32
N TYR A 77 -1.10 -13.68 3.56
CA TYR A 77 -1.57 -14.73 4.45
C TYR A 77 -2.93 -14.32 5.00
N ASP A 78 -3.94 -15.14 4.70
CA ASP A 78 -5.26 -15.04 5.29
C ASP A 78 -5.13 -15.27 6.81
N VAL A 79 -5.38 -14.24 7.62
CA VAL A 79 -5.40 -14.38 9.08
C VAL A 79 -6.79 -14.86 9.48
N TYR A 80 -6.87 -16.03 10.11
CA TYR A 80 -8.12 -16.62 10.58
C TYR A 80 -8.83 -15.67 11.57
N GLN A 81 -10.08 -15.29 11.25
CA GLN A 81 -10.96 -14.48 12.10
C GLN A 81 -12.23 -15.28 12.42
N PRO A 82 -12.36 -15.84 13.65
CA PRO A 82 -13.58 -16.51 14.04
C PRO A 82 -14.74 -15.51 14.17
N GLY A 83 -15.85 -15.77 13.49
CA GLY A 83 -17.12 -15.03 13.55
C GLY A 83 -17.39 -14.01 12.43
N MET A 84 -16.54 -13.89 11.40
CA MET A 84 -16.70 -12.95 10.27
C MET A 84 -17.19 -13.68 9.01
N GLY A 85 -18.13 -13.09 8.27
CA GLY A 85 -18.88 -13.75 7.18
C GLY A 85 -18.10 -14.27 5.96
N ASP A 86 -16.80 -13.99 5.85
CA ASP A 86 -15.86 -14.54 4.86
C ASP A 86 -14.87 -15.53 5.54
N GLU A 87 -15.40 -16.47 6.31
CA GLU A 87 -14.62 -17.50 7.00
C GLU A 87 -14.06 -18.54 6.03
N LYS A 88 -12.73 -18.59 5.86
CA LYS A 88 -12.04 -19.82 5.41
C LYS A 88 -11.78 -20.76 6.59
N LEU A 89 -11.74 -22.06 6.27
CA LEU A 89 -11.73 -23.17 7.22
C LEU A 89 -10.61 -23.08 8.27
N PRO A 90 -10.91 -23.25 9.57
CA PRO A 90 -9.93 -23.25 10.64
C PRO A 90 -8.93 -24.41 10.54
N ILE A 91 -7.75 -24.22 11.14
CA ILE A 91 -6.80 -25.30 11.40
C ILE A 91 -7.25 -26.04 12.67
N PHE A 92 -7.61 -27.32 12.52
CA PHE A 92 -7.92 -28.21 13.63
C PHE A 92 -6.72 -29.06 14.05
N LEU A 93 -6.58 -29.26 15.34
CA LEU A 93 -5.62 -30.15 15.97
C LEU A 93 -6.35 -31.41 16.46
N LEU A 94 -5.80 -32.59 16.15
CA LEU A 94 -6.25 -33.85 16.74
C LEU A 94 -5.70 -33.94 18.17
N THR A 95 -6.59 -34.01 19.15
CA THR A 95 -6.22 -34.14 20.56
C THR A 95 -5.89 -35.60 20.89
N GLN A 96 -5.19 -35.80 22.00
CA GLN A 96 -4.89 -37.15 22.51
C GLN A 96 -6.15 -37.96 22.87
N SER A 97 -7.27 -37.29 23.12
CA SER A 97 -8.58 -37.92 23.35
C SER A 97 -9.33 -38.29 22.06
N GLY A 98 -8.73 -38.05 20.88
CA GLY A 98 -9.34 -38.29 19.58
C GLY A 98 -10.34 -37.22 19.13
N GLY A 99 -10.47 -36.12 19.87
CA GLY A 99 -11.30 -34.98 19.49
C GLY A 99 -10.56 -34.00 18.58
N LEU A 100 -11.30 -33.09 17.96
CA LEU A 100 -10.73 -31.95 17.24
C LEU A 100 -10.84 -30.70 18.11
N ALA A 101 -9.77 -29.91 18.16
CA ALA A 101 -9.75 -28.59 18.79
C ALA A 101 -9.15 -27.57 17.83
N GLU A 102 -9.68 -26.34 17.83
CA GLU A 102 -9.16 -25.30 16.95
C GLU A 102 -7.77 -24.82 17.45
N ILE A 103 -6.86 -24.48 16.53
CA ILE A 103 -5.49 -24.09 16.92
C ILE A 103 -5.46 -22.82 17.79
N SER A 104 -6.37 -21.85 17.58
CA SER A 104 -6.39 -20.61 18.38
C SER A 104 -6.88 -20.84 19.82
N GLU A 105 -7.66 -21.90 20.06
CA GLU A 105 -8.08 -22.31 21.40
C GLU A 105 -6.93 -22.92 22.21
N LYS A 106 -5.91 -23.47 21.53
CA LYS A 106 -4.77 -24.16 22.16
C LYS A 106 -3.48 -23.35 22.16
N SER A 107 -3.41 -22.26 21.41
CA SER A 107 -2.21 -21.43 21.29
C SER A 107 -2.52 -19.96 21.57
N ASP A 108 -2.03 -19.49 22.71
CA ASP A 108 -2.11 -18.08 23.12
C ASP A 108 -1.46 -17.16 22.08
N ILE A 109 -0.35 -17.61 21.49
CA ILE A 109 0.36 -16.88 20.43
C ILE A 109 -0.55 -16.69 19.21
N VAL A 110 -1.21 -17.76 18.76
CA VAL A 110 -2.11 -17.70 17.58
C VAL A 110 -3.29 -16.80 17.87
N ARG A 111 -3.90 -16.92 19.06
CA ARG A 111 -5.02 -16.07 19.49
C ARG A 111 -4.66 -14.59 19.58
N THR A 112 -3.45 -14.27 20.03
CA THR A 112 -2.99 -12.87 20.09
C THR A 112 -2.77 -12.29 18.69
N ILE A 113 -2.26 -13.07 17.74
CA ILE A 113 -1.99 -12.59 16.38
C ILE A 113 -3.27 -12.46 15.54
N SER A 114 -4.29 -13.31 15.78
CA SER A 114 -5.56 -13.24 15.04
C SER A 114 -6.42 -12.03 15.39
N GLY A 115 -6.32 -11.51 16.62
CA GLY A 115 -7.17 -10.41 17.10
C GLY A 115 -6.63 -8.99 16.87
N ILE A 116 -5.36 -8.82 16.48
CA ILE A 116 -4.71 -7.51 16.43
C ILE A 116 -4.53 -7.06 14.98
N ARG A 117 -5.57 -6.56 14.30
CA ARG A 117 -5.40 -5.57 13.20
C ARG A 117 -6.59 -4.64 13.05
N ARG A 118 -6.40 -3.38 13.44
CA ARG A 118 -7.09 -2.25 12.80
C ARG A 118 -6.27 -1.93 11.56
N GLY A 119 -6.81 -2.15 10.36
CA GLY A 119 -6.09 -1.75 9.16
C GLY A 119 -5.89 -0.23 9.17
N VAL A 120 -4.72 0.20 8.73
CA VAL A 120 -4.33 1.60 8.69
C VAL A 120 -4.33 2.00 7.23
N ASN A 121 -5.13 3.00 6.85
CA ASN A 121 -5.07 3.51 5.48
C ASN A 121 -3.70 4.15 5.25
N ARG A 122 -3.09 3.87 4.11
CA ARG A 122 -1.82 4.43 3.71
C ARG A 122 -2.04 5.28 2.46
N LEU A 123 -1.41 6.44 2.43
CA LEU A 123 -1.22 7.20 1.20
C LEU A 123 0.23 7.00 0.73
N TYR A 124 0.42 6.52 -0.49
CA TYR A 124 1.71 6.40 -1.15
C TYR A 124 1.97 7.60 -2.06
N TYR A 125 3.20 8.12 -2.04
CA TYR A 125 3.59 9.31 -2.81
C TYR A 125 5.10 9.37 -3.15
N PRO A 126 5.50 10.04 -4.24
CA PRO A 126 6.90 10.26 -4.64
C PRO A 126 7.55 11.40 -3.84
N ALA A 127 8.23 11.07 -2.74
CA ALA A 127 8.80 12.07 -1.84
C ALA A 127 9.76 13.07 -2.52
N ASP A 128 10.47 12.64 -3.55
CA ASP A 128 11.35 13.48 -4.36
C ASP A 128 10.60 14.58 -5.13
N LEU A 129 9.42 14.27 -5.68
CA LEU A 129 8.58 15.26 -6.36
C LEU A 129 7.92 16.21 -5.36
N ILE A 130 7.47 15.69 -4.21
CA ILE A 130 6.91 16.51 -3.14
C ILE A 130 7.93 17.54 -2.66
N GLU A 131 9.18 17.14 -2.43
CA GLU A 131 10.21 18.06 -1.96
C GLU A 131 10.58 19.10 -3.03
N LYS A 132 10.65 18.69 -4.30
CA LYS A 132 10.92 19.62 -5.43
C LYS A 132 9.86 20.72 -5.55
N HIS A 133 8.60 20.40 -5.26
CA HIS A 133 7.46 21.32 -5.41
C HIS A 133 6.92 21.83 -4.07
N ARG A 134 7.67 21.66 -2.98
CA ARG A 134 7.24 21.94 -1.60
C ARG A 134 6.67 23.34 -1.38
N THR A 135 7.26 24.36 -2.01
CA THR A 135 6.83 25.76 -1.86
C THR A 135 5.57 26.11 -2.64
N GLN A 136 5.16 25.26 -3.57
CA GLN A 136 3.98 25.44 -4.43
C GLN A 136 2.78 24.64 -3.93
N LEU A 137 3.01 23.63 -3.10
CA LEU A 137 1.97 22.84 -2.45
C LEU A 137 1.47 23.52 -1.18
N SER A 138 0.21 23.25 -0.82
CA SER A 138 -0.37 23.84 0.38
C SER A 138 0.37 23.37 1.65
N PRO A 139 0.60 24.27 2.64
CA PRO A 139 1.29 23.89 3.88
C PRO A 139 0.58 22.77 4.64
N LYS A 140 -0.75 22.67 4.50
CA LYS A 140 -1.57 21.64 5.13
C LYS A 140 -1.28 20.25 4.57
N ILE A 141 -1.10 20.12 3.25
CA ILE A 141 -0.69 18.86 2.63
C ILE A 141 0.73 18.48 3.01
N ILE A 142 1.68 19.43 2.97
CA ILE A 142 3.06 19.15 3.37
C ILE A 142 3.11 18.62 4.81
N LYS A 143 2.28 19.17 5.69
CA LYS A 143 2.14 18.67 7.07
C LYS A 143 1.64 17.22 7.10
N ILE A 144 0.53 16.91 6.41
CA ILE A 144 -0.01 15.53 6.35
C ILE A 144 1.05 14.52 5.86
N LEU A 145 1.86 14.91 4.86
CA LEU A 145 2.89 14.04 4.29
C LEU A 145 4.15 13.89 5.17
N GLN A 146 4.34 14.71 6.21
CA GLN A 146 5.56 14.75 7.04
C GLN A 146 5.36 14.43 8.53
N ASP A 147 4.14 14.53 9.07
CA ASP A 147 3.91 14.54 10.53
C ASP A 147 3.61 13.17 11.19
N LYS A 148 3.78 12.03 10.52
CA LYS A 148 3.30 10.74 11.04
C LYS A 148 4.31 9.59 10.93
N ASP A 149 5.49 9.78 11.51
CA ASP A 149 6.43 8.70 11.89
C ASP A 149 6.47 8.51 13.42
#